data_AF-A0A0D2KUP9-F1
#
_entry.id   AF-A0A0D2KUP9-F1
#
_cell.length_a   1.000
_cell.length_b   1.000
_cell.length_c   1.000
_cell.angle_alpha   90.00
_cell.angle_beta   90.00
_cell.angle_gamma   90.00
#
_symmetry.space_group_name_H-M   'P 1'
#
loop_
_entity.id
_entity.type
_entity.pdbx_description
1 polymer ?
#
loop_
_entity_poly.entity_id
_entity_poly.type
_entity_poly.pdbx_seq_one_letter_code
_entity_poly.pdbx_strand_id
1 'polypeptide(L)'
;MNFQTPGEEGYASDSHTAHRPNVAAFLEDNAPKRLRPITVDNFGYSLSRPNATRRYFYDIFDKSAQFNCNIEGWHTETGPGVYEAALKVSEVGEIADRVSLFKYLVKSIGVDHNVTPCFMAKPLQGFAGNSGHVHVSLCGADGRNLFLASLLEALPDLMPVFAPTVNSYKRLVENYWAPVDLSWGLEDRLSSIRLIAPPVCKPSATRFEVRVPGADTHPHFTLHAILGAG
;
A
#
# COMPACT_ATOMS: atom_id res chain seq x y z
N MET A 1 -5.05 4.64 -1.37
CA MET A 1 -5.89 5.87 -1.37
C MET A 1 -7.33 5.48 -1.67
N ASN A 2 -8.31 6.11 -1.04
CA ASN A 2 -9.73 5.77 -1.16
C ASN A 2 -10.53 6.98 -1.65
N PHE A 3 -11.31 6.79 -2.71
CA PHE A 3 -12.16 7.82 -3.32
C PHE A 3 -13.64 7.52 -3.09
N GLN A 4 -14.46 8.56 -3.04
CA GLN A 4 -15.91 8.40 -3.19
C GLN A 4 -16.18 7.86 -4.60
N THR A 5 -17.11 6.92 -4.74
CA THR A 5 -17.45 6.36 -6.05
C THR A 5 -18.47 7.26 -6.75
N PRO A 6 -18.11 7.93 -7.86
CA PRO A 6 -19.08 8.62 -8.70
C PRO A 6 -19.90 7.62 -9.52
N GLY A 7 -21.09 8.02 -9.94
CA GLY A 7 -21.74 7.47 -11.12
C GLY A 7 -21.41 8.28 -12.38
N GLU A 8 -22.03 7.90 -13.48
CA GLU A 8 -21.80 8.51 -14.80
C GLU A 8 -22.02 10.02 -14.80
N GLU A 9 -23.13 10.49 -14.21
CA GLU A 9 -23.48 11.91 -14.13
C GLU A 9 -22.74 12.68 -13.00
N GLY A 10 -21.81 12.03 -12.29
CA GLY A 10 -21.00 12.67 -11.25
C GLY A 10 -21.25 12.13 -9.85
N TYR A 11 -21.36 13.03 -8.86
CA TYR A 11 -21.63 12.67 -7.46
C TYR A 11 -23.05 13.18 -7.14
N ALA A 12 -24.06 12.36 -7.39
CA ALA A 12 -25.45 12.77 -7.18
C ALA A 12 -25.73 13.11 -5.70
N SER A 13 -26.51 14.18 -5.47
CA SER A 13 -27.05 14.53 -4.14
C SER A 13 -28.48 14.03 -3.91
N ASP A 14 -29.20 13.66 -4.97
CA ASP A 14 -30.66 13.54 -4.94
C ASP A 14 -31.13 12.09 -5.04
N SER A 15 -31.94 11.69 -4.06
CA SER A 15 -32.39 10.31 -3.78
C SER A 15 -33.36 9.69 -4.79
N HIS A 16 -33.57 10.31 -5.96
CA HIS A 16 -34.68 9.94 -6.87
C HIS A 16 -34.25 9.29 -8.19
N THR A 17 -32.98 9.35 -8.57
CA THR A 17 -32.42 8.55 -9.67
C THR A 17 -31.47 7.52 -9.10
N ALA A 18 -31.60 6.26 -9.51
CA ALA A 18 -30.69 5.20 -9.10
C ALA A 18 -29.30 5.52 -9.67
N HIS A 19 -28.45 6.17 -8.87
CA HIS A 19 -27.09 6.50 -9.23
C HIS A 19 -26.30 5.19 -9.36
N ARG A 20 -26.12 4.70 -10.58
CA ARG A 20 -25.30 3.51 -10.83
C ARG A 20 -23.83 3.90 -10.69
N PRO A 21 -23.08 3.32 -9.74
CA PRO A 21 -21.66 3.60 -9.59
C PRO A 21 -20.93 3.23 -10.89
N ASN A 22 -20.22 4.19 -11.49
CA ASN A 22 -19.52 3.99 -12.76
C ASN A 22 -18.33 4.94 -12.87
N VAL A 23 -17.24 4.56 -12.21
CA VAL A 23 -15.98 5.31 -12.22
C VAL A 23 -15.40 5.43 -13.63
N ALA A 24 -15.54 4.38 -14.44
CA ALA A 24 -14.99 4.36 -15.79
C ALA A 24 -15.65 5.42 -16.67
N ALA A 25 -16.99 5.41 -16.77
CA ALA A 25 -17.73 6.40 -17.53
C ALA A 25 -17.50 7.83 -16.99
N PHE A 26 -17.46 8.00 -15.66
CA PHE A 26 -17.12 9.31 -15.08
C PHE A 26 -15.76 9.84 -15.57
N LEU A 27 -14.75 8.97 -15.69
CA LEU A 27 -13.40 9.32 -16.13
C LEU A 27 -13.27 9.49 -17.66
N GLU A 28 -14.26 9.11 -18.46
CA GLU A 28 -14.29 9.41 -19.90
C GLU A 28 -14.45 10.92 -20.13
N ASP A 29 -15.32 11.56 -19.34
CA ASP A 29 -15.63 12.99 -19.45
C ASP A 29 -14.90 13.87 -18.42
N ASN A 30 -14.25 13.27 -17.43
CA ASN A 30 -13.60 13.99 -16.34
C ASN A 30 -12.15 13.59 -16.12
N ALA A 31 -11.28 14.59 -15.92
CA ALA A 31 -9.90 14.35 -15.53
C ALA A 31 -9.80 13.60 -14.18
N PRO A 32 -8.80 12.70 -13.98
CA PRO A 32 -8.65 11.93 -12.74
C PRO A 32 -8.62 12.76 -11.44
N LYS A 33 -8.14 14.02 -11.50
CA LYS A 33 -8.16 14.97 -10.37
C LYS A 33 -9.57 15.37 -9.90
N ARG A 34 -10.62 15.02 -10.66
CA ARG A 34 -12.02 15.23 -10.30
C ARG A 34 -12.54 14.12 -9.38
N LEU A 35 -11.78 13.03 -9.19
CA LEU A 35 -12.07 12.05 -8.17
C LEU A 35 -11.95 12.67 -6.78
N ARG A 36 -12.96 12.48 -5.92
CA ARG A 36 -13.00 13.05 -4.57
C ARG A 36 -12.50 12.01 -3.57
N PRO A 37 -11.35 12.21 -2.89
CA PRO A 37 -10.93 11.36 -1.79
C PRO A 37 -11.98 11.35 -0.66
N ILE A 38 -12.07 10.25 0.09
CA ILE A 38 -13.00 10.15 1.24
C ILE A 38 -12.65 11.11 2.39
N THR A 39 -11.40 11.59 2.44
CA THR A 39 -10.93 12.66 3.34
C THR A 39 -9.96 13.57 2.59
N VAL A 40 -9.95 14.86 2.92
CA VAL A 40 -9.12 15.89 2.24
C VAL A 40 -7.84 16.19 3.00
N ASP A 41 -6.81 16.70 2.31
CA ASP A 41 -5.53 17.18 2.84
C ASP A 41 -4.59 16.13 3.47
N ASN A 42 -3.45 16.61 3.99
CA ASN A 42 -2.40 15.77 4.54
C ASN A 42 -2.47 15.63 6.07
N PHE A 43 -3.22 14.65 6.57
CA PHE A 43 -3.29 14.35 8.01
C PHE A 43 -3.17 12.84 8.28
N GLY A 44 -1.92 12.40 8.42
CA GLY A 44 -1.58 11.04 8.85
C GLY A 44 -1.90 10.81 10.33
N TYR A 45 -2.07 9.54 10.71
CA TYR A 45 -2.35 9.09 12.09
C TYR A 45 -3.54 9.77 12.79
N SER A 46 -4.48 10.32 12.03
CA SER A 46 -5.69 10.93 12.56
C SER A 46 -6.65 9.87 13.09
N LEU A 47 -6.98 9.96 14.38
CA LEU A 47 -7.99 9.11 15.02
C LEU A 47 -9.42 9.47 14.61
N SER A 48 -9.67 10.71 14.19
CA SER A 48 -11.01 11.20 13.87
C SER A 48 -11.42 10.96 12.42
N ARG A 49 -10.47 10.92 11.48
CA ARG A 49 -10.74 10.70 10.05
C ARG A 49 -11.50 9.41 9.74
N PRO A 50 -11.18 8.25 10.35
CA PRO A 50 -11.95 7.03 10.15
C PRO A 50 -13.43 7.19 10.54
N ASN A 51 -13.78 8.09 11.46
CA ASN A 51 -15.17 8.23 11.92
C ASN A 51 -16.14 8.65 10.79
N ALA A 52 -15.66 9.41 9.81
CA ALA A 52 -16.47 9.82 8.65
C ALA A 52 -16.86 8.64 7.75
N THR A 53 -16.06 7.56 7.75
CA THR A 53 -16.27 6.34 6.96
C THR A 53 -16.13 5.10 7.84
N ARG A 54 -16.65 5.19 9.08
CA ARG A 54 -16.38 4.23 10.15
C ARG A 54 -16.71 2.79 9.76
N ARG A 55 -17.85 2.58 9.10
CA ARG A 55 -18.27 1.24 8.67
C ARG A 55 -17.31 0.67 7.63
N TYR A 56 -16.97 1.44 6.60
CA TYR A 56 -15.97 1.03 5.60
C TYR A 56 -14.61 0.69 6.24
N PHE A 57 -14.13 1.53 7.16
CA PHE A 57 -12.84 1.35 7.83
C PHE A 57 -12.79 0.06 8.67
N TYR A 58 -13.83 -0.21 9.47
CA TYR A 58 -13.87 -1.40 10.33
C TYR A 58 -14.30 -2.67 9.57
N ASP A 59 -15.16 -2.57 8.56
CA ASP A 59 -15.51 -3.72 7.71
C ASP A 59 -14.27 -4.29 7.02
N ILE A 60 -13.34 -3.43 6.54
CA ILE A 60 -12.07 -3.90 6.01
C ILE A 60 -11.29 -4.68 7.06
N PHE A 61 -11.16 -4.13 8.27
CA PHE A 61 -10.39 -4.77 9.34
C PHE A 61 -11.00 -6.13 9.73
N ASP A 62 -12.30 -6.15 10.04
CA ASP A 62 -13.00 -7.34 10.53
C ASP A 62 -13.11 -8.43 9.45
N LYS A 63 -13.46 -8.06 8.22
CA LYS A 63 -13.54 -9.03 7.11
C LYS A 63 -12.16 -9.51 6.68
N SER A 64 -11.10 -8.72 6.85
CA SER A 64 -9.73 -9.18 6.57
C SER A 64 -9.33 -10.31 7.52
N ALA A 65 -9.72 -10.26 8.79
CA ALA A 65 -9.52 -11.36 9.72
C ALA A 65 -10.31 -12.63 9.30
N GLN A 66 -11.56 -12.46 8.88
CA GLN A 66 -12.41 -13.57 8.41
C GLN A 66 -11.89 -14.20 7.11
N PHE A 67 -11.29 -13.40 6.23
CA PHE A 67 -10.76 -13.82 4.93
C PHE A 67 -9.29 -14.24 4.98
N ASN A 68 -8.74 -14.49 6.17
CA ASN A 68 -7.35 -14.88 6.40
C ASN A 68 -6.30 -13.89 5.85
N CYS A 69 -6.64 -12.60 5.82
CA CYS A 69 -5.76 -11.48 5.45
C CYS A 69 -5.46 -10.62 6.69
N ASN A 70 -5.09 -11.26 7.81
CA ASN A 70 -4.95 -10.61 9.11
C ASN A 70 -4.07 -9.35 9.05
N ILE A 71 -4.57 -8.26 9.63
CA ILE A 71 -3.90 -6.95 9.69
C ILE A 71 -3.28 -6.78 11.09
N GLU A 72 -1.98 -6.51 11.16
CA GLU A 72 -1.27 -6.20 12.41
C GLU A 72 -1.27 -4.70 12.74
N GLY A 73 -1.37 -3.84 11.73
CA GLY A 73 -1.44 -2.39 11.88
C GLY A 73 -2.44 -1.78 10.90
N TRP A 74 -3.35 -0.94 11.40
CA TRP A 74 -4.41 -0.33 10.60
C TRP A 74 -4.60 1.13 11.01
N HIS A 75 -4.24 2.07 10.13
CA HIS A 75 -4.31 3.50 10.44
C HIS A 75 -4.45 4.38 9.19
N THR A 76 -4.72 5.66 9.40
CA THR A 76 -4.66 6.67 8.34
C THR A 76 -3.23 7.09 8.07
N GLU A 77 -2.92 7.44 6.83
CA GLU A 77 -1.61 7.92 6.42
C GLU A 77 -1.66 9.36 5.89
N THR A 78 -0.47 9.90 5.60
CA THR A 78 -0.20 11.30 5.30
C THR A 78 -1.07 11.86 4.18
N GLY A 79 -1.52 11.08 3.19
CA GLY A 79 -2.30 11.58 2.05
C GLY A 79 -3.83 11.65 2.25
N PRO A 80 -4.56 12.33 1.35
CA PRO A 80 -6.02 12.38 1.38
C PRO A 80 -6.62 10.99 1.12
N GLY A 81 -7.53 10.54 1.99
CA GLY A 81 -8.16 9.22 1.90
C GLY A 81 -7.19 8.04 1.96
N VAL A 82 -5.94 8.21 2.44
CA VAL A 82 -4.96 7.12 2.51
C VAL A 82 -5.11 6.36 3.83
N TYR A 83 -5.29 5.04 3.72
CA TYR A 83 -5.19 4.08 4.82
C TYR A 83 -4.03 3.14 4.53
N GLU A 84 -3.37 2.70 5.59
CA GLU A 84 -2.29 1.73 5.55
C GLU A 84 -2.68 0.50 6.37
N ALA A 85 -2.58 -0.67 5.72
CA ALA A 85 -2.70 -1.98 6.35
C ALA A 85 -1.33 -2.65 6.33
N ALA A 86 -0.75 -2.86 7.50
CA ALA A 86 0.34 -3.80 7.67
C ALA A 86 -0.27 -5.19 7.84
N LEU A 87 -0.04 -6.08 6.89
CA LEU A 87 -0.47 -7.47 7.01
C LEU A 87 0.46 -8.23 7.95
N LYS A 88 -0.11 -9.12 8.75
CA LYS A 88 0.67 -9.97 9.66
C LYS A 88 1.64 -10.83 8.87
N VAL A 89 2.89 -10.89 9.34
CA VAL A 89 3.96 -11.69 8.74
C VAL A 89 3.56 -13.15 8.54
N SER A 90 3.98 -13.72 7.42
CA SER A 90 3.88 -15.16 7.12
C SER A 90 4.94 -15.57 6.09
N GLU A 91 4.98 -16.86 5.78
CA GLU A 91 5.85 -17.41 4.75
C GLU A 91 5.61 -16.75 3.39
N VAL A 92 6.66 -16.70 2.57
CA VAL A 92 6.73 -15.91 1.32
C VAL A 92 5.58 -16.22 0.36
N GLY A 93 5.24 -17.49 0.16
CA GLY A 93 4.12 -17.88 -0.71
C GLY A 93 2.76 -17.42 -0.16
N GLU A 94 2.53 -17.65 1.13
CA GLU A 94 1.26 -17.30 1.79
C GLU A 94 1.05 -15.77 1.84
N ILE A 95 2.09 -14.99 2.14
CA ILE A 95 1.96 -13.53 2.19
C ILE A 95 1.72 -12.95 0.78
N ALA A 96 2.30 -13.56 -0.27
CA ALA A 96 2.04 -13.15 -1.65
C ALA A 96 0.56 -13.30 -2.02
N ASP A 97 -0.05 -14.43 -1.65
CA ASP A 97 -1.48 -14.68 -1.85
C ASP A 97 -2.33 -13.72 -1.01
N ARG A 98 -2.00 -13.55 0.27
CA ARG A 98 -2.71 -12.64 1.18
C ARG A 98 -2.72 -11.20 0.69
N VAL A 99 -1.62 -10.68 0.13
CA VAL A 99 -1.59 -9.31 -0.41
C VAL A 99 -2.54 -9.17 -1.61
N SER A 100 -2.56 -10.15 -2.52
CA SER A 100 -3.48 -10.16 -3.67
C SER A 100 -4.94 -10.25 -3.21
N LEU A 101 -5.23 -11.16 -2.28
CA LEU A 101 -6.56 -11.36 -1.71
C LEU A 101 -7.03 -10.15 -0.91
N PHE A 102 -6.14 -9.49 -0.16
CA PHE A 102 -6.44 -8.26 0.56
C PHE A 102 -6.85 -7.14 -0.41
N LYS A 103 -6.09 -6.92 -1.49
CA LYS A 103 -6.45 -5.92 -2.52
C LYS A 103 -7.83 -6.22 -3.13
N TYR A 104 -8.14 -7.48 -3.39
CA TYR A 104 -9.45 -7.92 -3.87
C TYR A 104 -10.56 -7.65 -2.84
N LEU A 105 -10.34 -8.06 -1.59
CA LEU A 105 -11.29 -7.88 -0.49
C LEU A 105 -11.62 -6.40 -0.27
N VAL A 106 -10.59 -5.53 -0.20
CA VAL A 106 -10.79 -4.08 -0.02
C VAL A 106 -11.61 -3.51 -1.19
N LYS A 107 -11.32 -3.91 -2.44
CA LYS A 107 -12.11 -3.50 -3.61
C LYS A 107 -13.56 -3.98 -3.53
N SER A 108 -13.78 -5.22 -3.09
CA SER A 108 -15.13 -5.79 -2.91
C SER A 108 -15.92 -5.02 -1.85
N ILE A 109 -15.31 -4.72 -0.71
CA ILE A 109 -15.93 -3.94 0.37
C ILE A 109 -16.19 -2.51 -0.10
N GLY A 110 -15.29 -1.93 -0.91
CA GLY A 110 -15.49 -0.60 -1.50
C GLY A 110 -16.84 -0.46 -2.22
N VAL A 111 -17.26 -1.48 -2.97
CA VAL A 111 -18.55 -1.50 -3.67
C VAL A 111 -19.72 -1.32 -2.68
N ASP A 112 -19.70 -2.04 -1.56
CA ASP A 112 -20.76 -1.98 -0.54
C ASP A 112 -20.87 -0.59 0.11
N HIS A 113 -19.78 0.18 0.12
CA HIS A 113 -19.68 1.47 0.80
C HIS A 113 -19.66 2.68 -0.15
N ASN A 114 -19.86 2.49 -1.46
CA ASN A 114 -19.66 3.53 -2.48
C ASN A 114 -18.29 4.22 -2.37
N VAL A 115 -17.26 3.41 -2.10
CA VAL A 115 -15.86 3.82 -2.05
C VAL A 115 -15.10 3.07 -3.14
N THR A 116 -14.27 3.79 -3.89
CA THR A 116 -13.35 3.23 -4.88
C THR A 116 -11.93 3.20 -4.29
N PRO A 117 -11.43 2.05 -3.82
CA PRO A 117 -10.08 1.93 -3.32
C PRO A 117 -9.10 1.87 -4.50
N CYS A 118 -8.02 2.63 -4.40
CA CYS A 118 -7.01 2.77 -5.44
C CYS A 118 -5.62 2.45 -4.88
N PHE A 119 -5.00 1.44 -5.49
CA PHE A 119 -3.65 0.94 -5.18
C PHE A 119 -2.59 1.42 -6.19
N MET A 120 -2.96 2.32 -7.11
CA MET A 120 -2.02 2.95 -8.05
C MET A 120 -0.88 3.63 -7.29
N ALA A 121 0.37 3.50 -7.72
CA ALA A 121 1.52 4.08 -7.00
C ALA A 121 1.42 5.60 -6.80
N LYS A 122 0.93 6.32 -7.81
CA LYS A 122 0.68 7.78 -7.74
C LYS A 122 -0.75 8.09 -8.21
N PRO A 123 -1.76 8.09 -7.31
CA PRO A 123 -3.15 8.35 -7.70
C PRO A 123 -3.42 9.83 -8.00
N LEU A 124 -2.82 10.73 -7.22
CA LEU A 124 -3.01 12.18 -7.34
C LEU A 124 -1.65 12.89 -7.40
N GLN A 125 -1.55 13.86 -8.31
CA GLN A 125 -0.41 14.76 -8.37
C GLN A 125 -0.43 15.71 -7.17
N GLY A 126 0.76 16.06 -6.64
CA GLY A 126 0.91 16.95 -5.49
C GLY A 126 0.75 16.29 -4.11
N PHE A 127 0.41 14.99 -4.07
CA PHE A 127 0.29 14.22 -2.82
C PHE A 127 1.23 13.02 -2.80
N ALA A 128 1.48 12.46 -1.61
CA ALA A 128 2.23 11.21 -1.46
C ALA A 128 1.59 10.06 -2.25
N GLY A 129 2.43 9.15 -2.75
CA GLY A 129 1.98 7.95 -3.46
C GLY A 129 1.57 6.82 -2.51
N ASN A 130 0.94 5.78 -3.06
CA ASN A 130 0.72 4.53 -2.33
C ASN A 130 1.97 3.65 -2.41
N SER A 131 2.61 3.39 -1.27
CA SER A 131 3.71 2.43 -1.16
C SER A 131 3.22 0.99 -0.95
N GLY A 132 4.10 0.03 -1.24
CA GLY A 132 3.94 -1.37 -0.88
C GLY A 132 5.22 -1.90 -0.24
N HIS A 133 5.65 -1.28 0.86
CA HIS A 133 6.91 -1.68 1.50
C HIS A 133 6.87 -3.15 1.92
N VAL A 134 8.00 -3.82 1.76
CA VAL A 134 8.12 -5.26 2.06
C VAL A 134 9.09 -5.43 3.21
N HIS A 135 8.60 -5.97 4.33
CA HIS A 135 9.44 -6.42 5.42
C HIS A 135 9.84 -7.87 5.21
N VAL A 136 11.16 -8.15 5.21
CA VAL A 136 11.70 -9.49 4.97
C VAL A 136 12.75 -9.87 6.01
N SER A 137 12.69 -11.11 6.46
CA SER A 137 13.66 -11.76 7.33
C SER A 137 13.92 -13.17 6.80
N LEU A 138 15.18 -13.57 6.69
CA LEU A 138 15.55 -14.95 6.39
C LEU A 138 15.91 -15.62 7.71
N CYS A 139 15.25 -16.72 8.07
CA CYS A 139 15.54 -17.43 9.31
C CYS A 139 16.09 -18.82 9.00
N GLY A 140 17.18 -19.19 9.68
CA GLY A 140 17.70 -20.56 9.71
C GLY A 140 16.74 -21.51 10.40
N ALA A 141 16.99 -22.81 10.24
CA ALA A 141 16.18 -23.86 10.87
C ALA A 141 16.14 -23.79 12.41
N ASP A 142 17.13 -23.14 13.02
CA ASP A 142 17.23 -22.86 14.45
C ASP A 142 16.54 -21.55 14.87
N GLY A 143 15.82 -20.89 13.94
CA GLY A 143 15.13 -19.63 14.15
C GLY A 143 16.04 -18.40 14.19
N ARG A 144 17.35 -18.55 13.93
CA ARG A 144 18.27 -17.40 13.85
C ARG A 144 18.06 -16.67 12.54
N ASN A 145 18.08 -15.35 12.57
CA ASN A 145 18.02 -14.57 11.35
C ASN A 145 19.38 -14.63 10.60
N LEU A 146 19.36 -14.99 9.32
CA LEU A 146 20.49 -15.31 8.45
C LEU A 146 20.65 -14.32 7.28
N PHE A 147 20.34 -13.03 7.45
CA PHE A 147 20.39 -12.03 6.37
C PHE A 147 21.52 -12.20 5.36
N LEU A 148 21.16 -12.09 4.07
CA LEU A 148 22.09 -11.87 2.97
C LEU A 148 22.02 -10.42 2.50
N ALA A 149 23.16 -9.85 2.14
CA ALA A 149 23.31 -8.44 1.77
C ALA A 149 23.57 -8.22 0.26
N SER A 150 22.94 -9.00 -0.61
CA SER A 150 23.01 -8.83 -2.08
C SER A 150 21.86 -8.00 -2.67
N LEU A 151 20.84 -7.66 -1.87
CA LEU A 151 19.67 -6.92 -2.35
C LEU A 151 20.00 -5.52 -2.87
N LEU A 152 20.97 -4.82 -2.27
CA LEU A 152 21.41 -3.49 -2.72
C LEU A 152 22.00 -3.52 -4.14
N GLU A 153 22.77 -4.55 -4.46
CA GLU A 153 23.41 -4.71 -5.76
C GLU A 153 22.37 -5.04 -6.84
N ALA A 154 21.36 -5.84 -6.51
CA ALA A 154 20.29 -6.23 -7.43
C ALA A 154 19.22 -5.15 -7.63
N LEU A 155 19.07 -4.19 -6.71
CA LEU A 155 17.99 -3.19 -6.73
C LEU A 155 17.77 -2.50 -8.09
N PRO A 156 18.81 -2.02 -8.80
CA PRO A 156 18.64 -1.40 -10.11
C PRO A 156 17.97 -2.33 -11.13
N ASP A 157 18.36 -3.60 -11.13
CA ASP A 157 17.83 -4.62 -12.05
C ASP A 157 16.41 -5.05 -11.67
N LEU A 158 16.03 -4.92 -10.40
CA LEU A 158 14.69 -5.23 -9.89
C LEU A 158 13.68 -4.09 -10.07
N MET A 159 14.11 -2.90 -10.49
CA MET A 159 13.23 -1.74 -10.65
C MET A 159 11.98 -2.01 -11.50
N PRO A 160 12.03 -2.71 -12.64
CA PRO A 160 10.82 -3.03 -13.41
C PRO A 160 9.80 -3.88 -12.66
N VAL A 161 10.25 -4.67 -11.67
CA VAL A 161 9.35 -5.46 -10.81
C VAL A 161 8.77 -4.61 -9.68
N PHE A 162 9.55 -3.68 -9.14
CA PHE A 162 9.14 -2.81 -8.03
C PHE A 162 8.35 -1.56 -8.47
N ALA A 163 8.53 -1.14 -9.72
CA ALA A 163 7.86 -0.01 -10.36
C ALA A 163 7.34 -0.42 -11.76
N PRO A 164 6.32 -1.29 -11.83
CA PRO A 164 5.95 -1.98 -13.07
C PRO A 164 5.22 -1.11 -14.10
N THR A 165 4.87 0.14 -13.76
CA THR A 165 4.16 1.03 -14.66
C THR A 165 4.85 2.38 -14.76
N VAL A 166 4.62 3.11 -15.86
CA VAL A 166 5.05 4.52 -15.99
C VAL A 166 4.60 5.36 -14.80
N ASN A 167 3.43 5.05 -14.25
CA ASN A 167 2.91 5.77 -13.09
C ASN A 167 3.68 5.47 -11.79
N SER A 168 4.28 4.30 -11.67
CA SER A 168 5.08 3.91 -10.52
C SER A 168 6.29 4.83 -10.34
N TYR A 169 6.94 5.22 -11.43
CA TYR A 169 8.07 6.17 -11.40
C TYR A 169 7.65 7.59 -10.97
N LYS A 170 6.38 7.99 -11.14
CA LYS A 170 5.87 9.28 -10.64
C LYS A 170 5.73 9.32 -9.10
N ARG A 171 5.82 8.18 -8.43
CA ARG A 171 5.93 8.10 -6.95
C ARG A 171 7.37 8.35 -6.49
N LEU A 172 8.37 7.94 -7.26
CA LEU A 172 9.79 8.01 -6.92
C LEU A 172 10.33 9.43 -7.19
N VAL A 173 9.91 10.36 -6.35
CA VAL A 173 10.31 11.77 -6.39
C VAL A 173 10.73 12.21 -5.01
N GLU A 174 11.70 13.11 -4.94
CA GLU A 174 12.19 13.68 -3.69
C GLU A 174 11.05 14.27 -2.84
N ASN A 175 11.22 14.26 -1.52
CA ASN A 175 10.30 14.85 -0.52
C ASN A 175 8.94 14.14 -0.34
N TYR A 176 8.74 12.91 -0.86
CA TYR A 176 7.46 12.18 -0.75
C TYR A 176 7.56 10.77 -0.11
N TRP A 177 8.44 10.58 0.87
CA TRP A 177 8.64 9.31 1.61
C TRP A 177 9.01 8.09 0.75
N ALA A 178 9.33 8.29 -0.52
CA ALA A 178 9.80 7.27 -1.45
C ALA A 178 11.30 7.45 -1.69
N PRO A 179 12.09 6.37 -1.66
CA PRO A 179 13.53 6.45 -1.92
C PRO A 179 13.80 6.79 -3.39
N VAL A 180 14.78 7.66 -3.63
CA VAL A 180 15.27 8.02 -4.96
C VAL A 180 16.73 7.61 -5.21
N ASP A 181 17.43 7.20 -4.15
CA ASP A 181 18.83 6.79 -4.18
C ASP A 181 19.00 5.33 -3.77
N LEU A 182 20.06 4.68 -4.27
CA LEU A 182 20.51 3.38 -3.80
C LEU A 182 21.22 3.55 -2.46
N SER A 183 20.52 3.22 -1.38
CA SER A 183 20.99 3.48 -0.01
C SER A 183 20.41 2.52 1.00
N TRP A 184 21.12 2.33 2.10
CA TRP A 184 20.62 1.62 3.27
C TRP A 184 20.98 2.35 4.56
N GLY A 185 20.16 2.14 5.58
CA GLY A 185 20.40 2.72 6.90
C GLY A 185 19.67 2.00 8.01
N LEU A 186 20.25 2.02 9.21
CA LEU A 186 19.58 1.57 10.44
C LEU A 186 18.46 2.56 10.76
N GLU A 187 17.22 2.07 10.76
CA GLU A 187 16.02 2.85 11.04
C GLU A 187 15.78 4.07 10.11
N ASP A 188 16.50 4.14 8.99
CA ASP A 188 16.39 5.27 8.06
C ASP A 188 15.22 5.08 7.08
N ARG A 189 14.18 5.91 7.23
CA ARG A 189 12.99 5.88 6.37
C ARG A 189 13.19 6.57 5.01
N LEU A 190 14.31 7.24 4.79
CA LEU A 190 14.66 7.83 3.50
C LEU A 190 15.45 6.86 2.61
N SER A 191 16.12 5.88 3.24
CA SER A 191 16.88 4.84 2.55
C SER A 191 16.01 3.92 1.69
N SER A 192 16.59 3.38 0.61
CA SER A 192 15.92 2.37 -0.22
C SER A 192 15.68 1.04 0.51
N ILE A 193 16.61 0.69 1.40
CA ILE A 193 16.54 -0.46 2.29
C ILE A 193 16.73 0.03 3.72
N ARG A 194 15.70 -0.12 4.55
CA ARG A 194 15.79 0.19 5.98
C ARG A 194 16.07 -1.07 6.77
N LEU A 195 17.16 -1.07 7.54
CA LEU A 195 17.45 -2.12 8.50
C LEU A 195 16.71 -1.82 9.80
N ILE A 196 15.90 -2.76 10.27
CA ILE A 196 15.23 -2.71 11.58
C ILE A 196 15.89 -3.78 12.44
N ALA A 197 16.64 -3.34 13.46
CA ALA A 197 17.48 -4.20 14.29
C ALA A 197 17.56 -3.68 15.74
N PRO A 198 18.13 -4.45 16.69
CA PRO A 198 18.44 -3.93 18.02
C PRO A 198 19.23 -2.61 17.96
N PRO A 199 18.95 -1.65 18.87
CA PRO A 199 18.06 -1.76 20.03
C PRO A 199 16.56 -1.50 19.75
N VAL A 200 16.17 -1.22 18.51
CA VAL A 200 14.78 -0.80 18.19
C VAL A 200 13.79 -1.95 18.21
N CYS A 201 14.26 -3.18 17.97
CA CYS A 201 13.47 -4.38 18.11
C CYS A 201 14.27 -5.50 18.80
N LYS A 202 13.58 -6.59 19.17
CA LYS A 202 14.24 -7.79 19.67
C LYS A 202 15.12 -8.40 18.57
N PRO A 203 16.24 -9.07 18.90
CA PRO A 203 17.10 -9.71 17.89
C PRO A 203 16.36 -10.64 16.92
N SER A 204 15.36 -11.38 17.41
CA SER A 204 14.52 -12.26 16.58
C SER A 204 13.55 -11.53 15.64
N ALA A 205 13.33 -10.23 15.82
CA ALA A 205 12.47 -9.38 14.98
C ALA A 205 13.27 -8.52 13.99
N THR A 206 14.58 -8.75 13.89
CA THR A 206 15.43 -8.06 12.91
C THR A 206 14.90 -8.34 11.50
N ARG A 207 14.82 -7.32 10.64
CA ARG A 207 14.31 -7.41 9.26
C ARG A 207 14.81 -6.26 8.40
N PHE A 208 14.86 -6.48 7.09
CA PHE A 208 14.96 -5.39 6.13
C PHE A 208 13.56 -4.94 5.71
N GLU A 209 13.39 -3.65 5.52
CA GLU A 209 12.24 -3.06 4.86
C GLU A 209 12.69 -2.55 3.48
N VAL A 210 12.19 -3.19 2.42
CA VAL A 210 12.40 -2.78 1.02
C VAL A 210 11.34 -1.73 0.69
N ARG A 211 11.75 -0.47 0.49
CA ARG A 211 10.84 0.69 0.45
C ARG A 211 10.48 1.15 -0.97
N VAL A 212 11.18 0.60 -1.95
CA VAL A 212 10.99 0.91 -3.38
C VAL A 212 9.62 0.47 -3.90
N PRO A 213 9.11 -0.75 -3.62
CA PRO A 213 7.89 -1.24 -4.26
C PRO A 213 6.67 -0.34 -4.01
N GLY A 214 5.87 -0.13 -5.06
CA GLY A 214 4.57 0.51 -4.99
C GLY A 214 3.44 -0.47 -4.62
N ALA A 215 2.29 0.06 -4.21
CA ALA A 215 1.09 -0.75 -3.97
C ALA A 215 0.51 -1.38 -5.25
N ASP A 216 0.98 -0.95 -6.42
CA ASP A 216 0.59 -1.42 -7.76
C ASP A 216 1.39 -2.64 -8.24
N THR A 217 2.38 -3.07 -7.46
CA THR A 217 3.19 -4.25 -7.76
C THR A 217 2.41 -5.56 -7.66
N HIS A 218 2.88 -6.57 -8.42
CA HIS A 218 2.43 -7.94 -8.30
C HIS A 218 3.19 -8.63 -7.15
N PRO A 219 2.52 -9.00 -6.04
CA PRO A 219 3.21 -9.41 -4.82
C PRO A 219 4.08 -10.65 -5.00
N HIS A 220 3.64 -11.66 -5.78
CA HIS A 220 4.46 -12.84 -6.06
C HIS A 220 5.78 -12.51 -6.75
N PHE A 221 5.78 -11.65 -7.77
CA PHE A 221 7.01 -11.27 -8.46
C PHE A 221 7.90 -10.39 -7.58
N THR A 222 7.33 -9.45 -6.84
CA THR A 222 8.09 -8.62 -5.90
C THR A 222 8.79 -9.46 -4.84
N LEU A 223 8.06 -10.38 -4.20
CA LEU A 223 8.62 -11.22 -3.14
C LEU A 223 9.62 -12.23 -3.68
N HIS A 224 9.36 -12.83 -4.85
CA HIS A 224 10.29 -13.74 -5.50
C HIS A 224 11.58 -13.03 -5.92
N ALA A 225 11.48 -11.81 -6.45
CA ALA A 225 12.63 -10.99 -6.80
C ALA A 225 13.48 -10.62 -5.57
N ILE A 226 12.84 -10.24 -4.46
CA ILE A 226 13.54 -9.96 -3.19
C ILE A 226 14.24 -11.22 -2.68
N LEU A 227 13.57 -12.38 -2.73
CA LEU A 227 14.15 -13.65 -2.29
C LEU A 227 15.30 -14.11 -3.18
N GLY A 228 15.18 -13.99 -4.50
CA GLY A 228 16.22 -14.41 -5.44
C GLY A 228 17.44 -13.47 -5.48
N ALA A 229 17.27 -12.23 -5.01
CA ALA A 229 18.34 -11.27 -4.84
C ALA A 229 19.03 -11.34 -3.48
N GLY A 230 18.44 -12.02 -2.49
CA GLY A 230 19.05 -12.32 -1.19
C GLY A 230 19.53 -13.77 -1.12
#